data_AF-A0A920U0H9-F1
#
_entry.id   AF-A0A920U0H9-F1
#
_cell.length_a   1.000
_cell.length_b   1.000
_cell.length_c   1.000
_cell.angle_alpha   90.00
_cell.angle_beta   90.00
_cell.angle_gamma   90.00
#
_symmetry.space_group_name_H-M   'P 1'
#
loop_
_entity.id
_entity.type
_entity.pdbx_description
1 polymer ?
#
loop_
_entity_poly.entity_id
_entity_poly.type
_entity_poly.pdbx_seq_one_letter_code
_entity_poly.pdbx_strand_id
1 'polypeptide(L)' 'MYFYEAGFEWREPGCSMCLAMNADRLEAGERCASTSNRNFEGRQGQGGRTHLVSPAVAAQQQ' A
#
# COMPACT_ATOMS: atom_id res chain seq x y z
N MET A 1 19.30 -3.04 5.75
CA MET A 1 19.06 -4.44 6.10
C MET A 1 17.80 -4.64 6.94
N TYR A 2 17.50 -3.77 7.93
CA TYR A 2 16.32 -3.90 8.81
C TYR A 2 14.96 -4.26 8.15
N PHE A 3 14.61 -3.65 7.01
CA PHE A 3 13.33 -3.97 6.34
C PHE A 3 13.31 -5.36 5.71
N TYR A 4 14.38 -5.75 5.00
CA TYR A 4 14.48 -7.08 4.39
C TYR A 4 14.51 -8.20 5.44
N GLU A 5 15.20 -7.97 6.56
CA GLU A 5 15.27 -8.91 7.68
C GLU A 5 13.90 -9.12 8.35
N ALA A 6 13.05 -8.10 8.34
CA ALA A 6 11.67 -8.17 8.80
C ALA A 6 10.68 -8.70 7.74
N GLY A 7 11.16 -9.21 6.60
CA GLY A 7 10.32 -9.80 5.55
C GLY A 7 9.65 -8.78 4.62
N PHE A 8 9.99 -7.49 4.69
CA PHE A 8 9.45 -6.48 3.80
C PHE A 8 10.21 -6.43 2.47
N GLU A 9 9.46 -6.14 1.41
CA GLU A 9 10.04 -5.76 0.12
C GLU A 9 10.40 -4.27 0.13
N TRP A 10 11.64 -3.95 -0.22
CA TRP A 10 12.07 -2.57 -0.44
C TRP A 10 12.17 -2.29 -1.93
N ARG A 11 11.33 -1.37 -2.41
CA ARG A 11 11.24 -0.95 -3.81
C ARG A 11 11.99 0.36 -4.06
N GLU A 12 12.22 0.66 -5.34
CA GLU A 12 12.76 1.96 -5.75
C GLU A 12 11.81 3.11 -5.35
N PRO A 13 12.34 4.30 -5.03
CA PRO A 13 11.52 5.43 -4.62
C PRO A 13 10.57 5.84 -5.76
N GLY A 14 9.28 5.90 -5.45
CA GLY A 14 8.25 6.23 -6.42
C GLY A 14 6.85 6.21 -5.83
N CYS A 15 5.86 6.50 -6.67
CA CYS A 15 4.47 6.63 -6.25
C CYS A 15 3.74 5.28 -6.04
N SER A 16 4.36 4.13 -6.37
CA SER A 16 3.79 2.79 -6.11
C SER A 16 2.33 2.70 -6.60
N MET A 17 1.40 2.21 -5.77
CA MET A 17 -0.03 2.03 -6.05
C MET A 17 -0.83 3.33 -6.22
N CYS A 18 -0.19 4.50 -6.37
CA CYS A 18 -0.87 5.78 -6.28
C CYS A 18 -2.08 5.92 -7.19
N LEU A 19 -2.10 5.39 -8.41
CA LEU A 19 -3.24 5.52 -9.34
C LEU A 19 -3.69 4.17 -9.93
N ALA A 20 -3.13 3.06 -9.46
CA ALA A 20 -3.37 1.71 -10.00
C ALA A 20 -3.12 1.58 -11.52
N MET A 21 -2.24 2.42 -12.08
CA MET A 21 -1.89 2.42 -13.52
C MET A 21 -0.74 1.46 -13.85
N ASN A 22 0.00 1.04 -12.83
CA ASN A 22 1.09 0.08 -12.92
C ASN A 22 0.67 -1.28 -12.34
N ALA A 23 1.58 -2.25 -12.40
CA ALA A 23 1.37 -3.58 -11.86
C ALA A 23 1.24 -3.60 -10.32
N ASP A 24 1.62 -2.51 -9.66
CA ASP A 24 1.46 -2.33 -8.23
C ASP A 24 0.04 -1.82 -7.93
N ARG A 25 -0.88 -2.74 -7.65
CA ARG A 25 -2.28 -2.43 -7.39
C ARG A 25 -2.92 -3.54 -6.54
N LEU A 26 -4.00 -3.18 -5.88
CA LEU A 26 -4.87 -4.11 -5.17
C LEU A 26 -5.78 -4.85 -6.14
N GLU A 27 -5.98 -6.12 -5.85
CA GLU A 27 -6.99 -6.96 -6.47
C GLU A 27 -8.35 -6.80 -5.74
N ALA A 28 -9.42 -7.25 -6.40
CA ALA A 28 -10.77 -7.10 -5.85
C ALA A 28 -10.91 -7.85 -4.51
N GLY A 29 -11.42 -7.16 -3.49
CA GLY A 29 -11.58 -7.70 -2.13
C GLY A 29 -10.36 -7.52 -1.23
N GLU A 30 -9.20 -7.15 -1.77
CA GLU A 30 -8.01 -6.87 -0.97
C GLU A 30 -8.13 -5.58 -0.15
N ARG A 31 -7.37 -5.53 0.94
CA ARG A 31 -7.32 -4.40 1.85
C ARG A 31 -5.89 -3.97 2.10
N CYS A 32 -5.66 -2.66 2.10
CA CYS A 32 -4.35 -2.07 2.32
C CYS A 32 -4.39 -1.05 3.47
N ALA A 33 -3.41 -1.12 4.36
CA ALA A 33 -3.07 -0.02 5.26
C ALA A 33 -1.97 0.82 4.61
N SER A 34 -2.27 2.08 4.27
CA SER A 34 -1.38 2.94 3.49
C SER A 34 -1.04 4.22 4.24
N THR A 35 0.22 4.65 4.15
CA THR A 35 0.67 5.96 4.61
C THR A 35 0.54 7.05 3.53
N SER A 36 -0.18 6.77 2.45
CA SER A 36 -0.54 7.79 1.45
C SER A 36 -1.55 8.79 2.02
N ASN A 37 -1.98 9.75 1.20
CA ASN A 37 -2.92 10.79 1.61
C ASN A 37 -4.31 10.68 0.95
N ARG A 38 -4.58 9.62 0.17
CA ARG A 38 -5.83 9.48 -0.60
C ARG A 38 -6.29 8.02 -0.66
N ASN A 39 -7.57 7.79 -0.39
CA ASN A 39 -8.16 6.43 -0.34
C ASN A 39 -9.58 6.34 -0.93
N PHE A 40 -9.92 7.18 -1.90
CA PHE A 40 -11.21 7.03 -2.59
C PHE A 40 -11.31 5.68 -3.32
N GLU A 41 -12.54 5.21 -3.55
CA GLU A 41 -12.81 3.91 -4.16
C GLU A 41 -12.10 3.74 -5.52
N GLY A 42 -11.52 2.58 -5.75
CA GLY A 42 -10.81 2.26 -6.98
C GLY A 42 -9.41 2.88 -7.11
N ARG A 43 -8.97 3.74 -6.17
CA ARG A 43 -7.74 4.51 -6.31
C ARG A 43 -6.47 3.66 -6.46
N GLN A 44 -6.37 2.62 -5.63
CA GLN A 44 -5.20 1.73 -5.60
C GLN A 44 -5.49 0.37 -6.23
N GLY A 45 -6.69 0.18 -6.79
CA GLY A 45 -7.14 -1.08 -7.37
C GLY A 45 -8.67 -1.15 -7.36
N GLN A 46 -9.25 -1.69 -8.43
CA GLN A 46 -10.71 -1.82 -8.55
C GLN A 46 -11.23 -2.86 -7.55
N GLY A 47 -12.22 -2.50 -6.74
CA GLY A 47 -12.79 -3.40 -5.72
C GLY A 47 -11.90 -3.63 -4.49
N GLY A 48 -10.72 -3.03 -4.44
CA GLY A 48 -9.86 -2.99 -3.25
C GLY A 48 -10.20 -1.82 -2.32
N ARG A 49 -9.84 -1.93 -1.04
CA ARG A 49 -10.08 -0.88 -0.03
C ARG A 49 -8.82 -0.46 0.70
N THR A 50 -8.54 0.84 0.70
CA THR A 50 -7.39 1.43 1.39
C THR A 50 -7.81 2.16 2.67
N HIS A 51 -7.05 1.91 3.74
CA HIS A 51 -7.14 2.57 5.03
C HIS A 51 -5.93 3.48 5.21
N LEU A 52 -6.15 4.78 5.40
CA LEU A 52 -5.06 5.72 5.66
C LEU A 52 -4.64 5.62 7.13
N VAL A 53 -3.37 5.38 7.37
CA VAL A 53 -2.80 5.19 8.70
C VAL A 53 -1.44 5.87 8.83
N SER A 54 -0.99 6.10 10.06
CA SER A 54 0.37 6.63 10.31
C SER A 54 1.44 5.57 10.03
N PRO A 55 2.71 5.97 9.80
CA PRO A 55 3.81 5.01 9.64
C PRO A 55 3.96 4.02 10.80
N ALA A 56 3.73 4.47 12.04
CA ALA A 56 3.77 3.61 13.21
C ALA A 56 2.71 2.50 13.15
N VAL A 57 1.49 2.84 12.75
CA VAL A 57 0.40 1.87 12.61
C VAL A 57 0.64 0.94 11.42
N ALA A 58 1.11 1.48 10.28
CA ALA A 58 1.43 0.68 9.10
C ALA A 58 2.51 -0.38 9.40
N ALA A 59 3.56 0.00 10.13
CA ALA A 59 4.64 -0.93 10.52
C ALA A 59 4.21 -2.04 11.48
N GLN A 60 3.06 -1.89 12.16
CA GLN A 60 2.48 -2.91 13.04
C GLN A 60 1.60 -3.92 12.29
N GLN A 61 1.24 -3.66 11.03
CA GLN A 61 0.44 -4.58 10.21
C GLN A 61 1.40 -5.57 9.52
N GLN A 62 1.53 -6.78 10.09
CA GLN A 62 2.22 -7.93 9.48
C GLN A 62 1.25 -9.09 9.38
#